data_AF-A0A2E7SV07-F1
#
_entry.id   AF-A0A2E7SV07-F1
#
_cell.length_a   1.000
_cell.length_b   1.000
_cell.length_c   1.000
_cell.angle_alpha   90.00
_cell.angle_beta   90.00
_cell.angle_gamma   90.00
#
_symmetry.space_group_name_H-M   'P 1'
#
loop_
_entity.id
_entity.type
_entity.pdbx_description
1 polymer ?
#
loop_
_entity_poly.entity_id
_entity_poly.type
_entity_poly.pdbx_seq_one_letter_code
_entity_poly.pdbx_strand_id
1 'polypeptide(L)'
;MKFKGKMHGYMRMYWAKKILEWGPNPELALQTAIYLNDKYELDGRDANGYTGIAGSIGGVHDRAWFERSIYGKIRYMNYNGCRSKFEVKKYIDQNI
;
A
#
# COMPACT_ATOMS: atom_id res chain seq x y z
N MET A 1 6.33 -1.53 9.89
CA MET A 1 5.03 -1.64 10.57
C MET A 1 5.13 -2.38 11.90
N LYS A 2 4.82 -3.68 12.02
CA LYS A 2 4.62 -4.35 13.33
C LYS A 2 5.77 -4.22 14.34
N PHE A 3 7.03 -4.45 13.94
CA PHE A 3 8.16 -4.48 14.87
C PHE A 3 8.80 -3.10 15.09
N LYS A 4 8.97 -2.33 14.01
CA LYS A 4 9.66 -1.02 14.04
C LYS A 4 8.72 0.17 14.24
N GLY A 5 7.41 -0.05 14.20
CA GLY A 5 6.41 1.03 14.22
C GLY A 5 6.43 1.93 12.98
N LYS A 6 7.26 1.61 11.97
CA LYS A 6 7.44 2.44 10.77
C LYS A 6 7.63 1.57 9.54
N MET A 7 6.81 1.76 8.51
CA MET A 7 7.02 1.19 7.16
C MET A 7 7.57 2.27 6.23
N HIS A 8 8.55 1.90 5.40
CA HIS A 8 9.10 2.82 4.39
C HIS A 8 8.00 3.32 3.45
N GLY A 9 7.97 4.63 3.15
CA GLY A 9 6.86 5.26 2.41
C GLY A 9 6.56 4.61 1.06
N TYR A 10 7.60 4.27 0.29
CA TYR A 10 7.43 3.54 -0.98
C TYR A 10 6.72 2.19 -0.80
N MET A 11 7.00 1.49 0.30
CA MET A 11 6.41 0.20 0.60
C MET A 11 4.99 0.32 1.15
N ARG A 12 4.59 1.45 1.74
CA ARG A 12 3.19 1.70 2.12
C ARG A 12 2.27 1.71 0.90
N MET A 13 2.69 2.34 -0.20
CA MET A 13 1.94 2.29 -1.46
C MET A 13 1.81 0.87 -2.00
N TYR A 14 2.93 0.13 -2.06
CA TYR A 14 2.93 -1.27 -2.50
C TYR A 14 2.00 -2.12 -1.63
N TRP A 15 2.13 -2.00 -0.31
CA TRP A 15 1.37 -2.73 0.68
C TRP A 15 -0.14 -2.49 0.57
N ALA A 16 -0.59 -1.23 0.53
CA ALA A 16 -2.02 -0.92 0.44
C ALA A 16 -2.63 -1.41 -0.87
N LYS A 17 -1.87 -1.36 -1.99
CA LYS A 17 -2.32 -1.91 -3.28
C LYS A 17 -2.47 -3.43 -3.25
N LYS A 18 -1.61 -4.15 -2.52
CA LYS A 18 -1.77 -5.60 -2.35
C LYS A 18 -2.95 -5.97 -1.44
N ILE A 19 -3.30 -5.12 -0.48
CA ILE A 19 -4.56 -5.29 0.27
C ILE A 19 -5.77 -5.16 -0.67
N LEU A 20 -5.77 -4.22 -1.61
CA LEU A 20 -6.81 -4.13 -2.64
C LEU A 20 -6.84 -5.37 -3.55
N GLU A 21 -5.68 -5.85 -4.00
CA GLU A 21 -5.61 -6.99 -4.93
C GLU A 21 -6.07 -8.33 -4.35
N TRP A 22 -5.77 -8.56 -3.06
CA TRP A 22 -6.07 -9.82 -2.39
C TRP A 22 -7.29 -9.73 -1.46
N GLY A 23 -7.83 -8.52 -1.28
CA GLY A 23 -9.06 -8.28 -0.56
C GLY A 23 -10.28 -8.68 -1.39
N PRO A 24 -11.41 -8.97 -0.74
CA PRO A 24 -12.64 -9.37 -1.42
C PRO A 24 -13.30 -8.22 -2.19
N ASN A 25 -13.15 -6.99 -1.71
CA ASN A 25 -13.68 -5.77 -2.33
C ASN A 25 -12.92 -4.52 -1.83
N PRO A 26 -13.03 -3.37 -2.54
CA PRO A 26 -12.32 -2.13 -2.18
C PRO A 26 -12.68 -1.58 -0.79
N GLU A 27 -13.92 -1.74 -0.35
CA GLU A 27 -14.40 -1.23 0.95
C GLU A 27 -13.68 -1.95 2.11
N LEU A 28 -13.63 -3.28 2.06
CA LEU A 28 -12.91 -4.09 3.04
C LEU A 28 -11.40 -3.90 2.93
N ALA A 29 -10.86 -3.69 1.72
CA ALA A 29 -9.46 -3.35 1.55
C ALA A 29 -9.10 -2.02 2.23
N LEU A 30 -9.95 -1.00 2.08
CA LEU A 30 -9.79 0.30 2.71
C LEU A 30 -9.85 0.19 4.24
N GLN A 31 -10.87 -0.49 4.77
CA GLN A 31 -11.01 -0.71 6.21
C GLN A 31 -9.81 -1.47 6.80
N THR A 32 -9.35 -2.52 6.11
CA THR A 32 -8.20 -3.32 6.53
C THR A 32 -6.91 -2.50 6.55
N ALA A 33 -6.66 -1.71 5.50
CA ALA A 33 -5.49 -0.86 5.43
C ALA A 33 -5.51 0.22 6.53
N ILE A 34 -6.65 0.87 6.76
CA ILE A 34 -6.78 1.88 7.83
C ILE A 34 -6.52 1.23 9.19
N TYR A 35 -7.19 0.11 9.49
CA TYR A 35 -7.04 -0.59 10.76
C TYR A 35 -5.57 -0.94 11.04
N LEU A 36 -4.86 -1.51 10.06
CA LEU A 36 -3.48 -1.93 10.22
C LEU A 36 -2.52 -0.74 10.34
N ASN A 37 -2.71 0.30 9.53
CA ASN A 37 -1.92 1.53 9.60
C ASN A 37 -2.08 2.18 10.99
N ASP A 38 -3.32 2.38 11.43
CA ASP A 38 -3.64 3.05 12.67
C ASP A 38 -3.26 2.22 13.90
N LYS A 39 -3.20 0.89 13.79
CA LYS A 39 -2.78 0.02 14.88
C LYS A 39 -1.26 0.00 15.08
N TYR A 40 -0.48 0.01 13.99
CA TYR A 40 0.93 -0.34 14.06
C TYR A 40 1.91 0.76 13.65
N GLU A 41 1.49 1.75 12.87
CA GLU A 41 2.37 2.86 12.51
C GLU A 41 2.38 3.91 13.63
N LEU A 42 3.57 4.33 14.07
CA LEU A 42 3.76 5.37 15.08
C LEU A 42 3.22 6.73 14.58
N ASP A 43 3.24 6.92 13.27
CA ASP A 43 2.67 8.07 12.55
C ASP A 43 1.27 7.78 11.96
N GLY A 44 0.59 6.73 12.43
CA GLY A 44 -0.78 6.40 12.06
C GLY A 44 -1.83 7.26 12.77
N ARG A 45 -3.13 7.05 12.48
CA ARG A 45 -4.26 7.90 12.93
C ARG A 45 -4.06 9.37 12.56
N ASP A 46 -3.53 9.57 11.37
CA ASP A 46 -3.15 10.88 10.84
C ASP A 46 -3.75 11.10 9.45
N ALA A 47 -4.01 12.35 9.11
CA ALA A 47 -4.55 12.73 7.80
C ALA A 47 -3.71 12.21 6.63
N ASN A 48 -2.37 12.14 6.78
CA ASN A 48 -1.49 11.57 5.76
C ASN A 48 -1.69 10.06 5.59
N GLY A 49 -2.04 9.35 6.67
CA GLY A 49 -2.40 7.93 6.62
C GLY A 49 -3.66 7.70 5.78
N TYR A 50 -4.74 8.42 6.10
CA TYR A 50 -6.01 8.30 5.38
C TYR A 50 -5.87 8.68 3.90
N THR A 51 -5.24 9.82 3.60
CA THR A 51 -5.03 10.27 2.21
C THR A 51 -4.08 9.37 1.43
N GLY A 52 -3.01 8.85 2.06
CA GLY A 52 -2.08 7.92 1.42
C GLY A 52 -2.72 6.57 1.09
N ILE A 53 -3.57 6.05 1.98
CA ILE A 53 -4.34 4.82 1.73
C ILE A 53 -5.38 5.06 0.64
N ALA A 54 -6.13 6.17 0.70
CA ALA A 54 -7.11 6.54 -0.32
C ALA A 54 -6.46 6.75 -1.69
N GLY A 55 -5.25 7.31 -1.76
CA GLY A 55 -4.47 7.40 -2.99
C GLY A 55 -4.02 6.04 -3.53
N SER A 56 -3.71 5.11 -2.63
CA SER A 56 -3.26 3.77 -3.02
C SER A 56 -4.40 2.87 -3.51
N ILE A 57 -5.57 2.92 -2.87
CA ILE A 57 -6.72 2.04 -3.13
C ILE A 57 -7.74 2.70 -4.07
N GLY A 58 -8.06 3.97 -3.84
CA GLY A 58 -9.08 4.72 -4.58
C GLY A 58 -8.54 5.71 -5.61
N GLY A 59 -7.21 5.91 -5.69
CA GLY A 59 -6.61 6.82 -6.65
C GLY A 59 -6.79 8.31 -6.31
N VAL A 60 -7.12 8.64 -5.06
CA VAL A 60 -7.19 10.03 -4.60
C VAL A 60 -5.85 10.75 -4.83
N HIS A 61 -5.90 11.92 -5.46
CA HIS A 61 -4.74 12.68 -5.92
C HIS A 61 -3.84 11.97 -6.94
N ASP A 62 -4.30 10.87 -7.55
CA ASP A 62 -3.66 10.22 -8.70
C ASP A 62 -4.55 10.39 -9.95
N ARG A 63 -4.00 10.05 -11.12
CA ARG A 63 -4.73 9.96 -12.39
C ARG A 63 -5.16 8.51 -12.67
N ALA A 64 -6.03 8.33 -13.65
CA ALA A 64 -6.36 7.01 -14.19
C ALA A 64 -5.15 6.38 -14.92
N TRP A 65 -5.02 5.05 -14.80
CA TRP A 65 -4.02 4.22 -15.48
C TRP A 65 -4.69 3.22 -16.42
N PHE A 66 -3.88 2.40 -17.10
CA PHE A 66 -4.36 1.31 -17.93
C PHE A 66 -5.24 0.36 -17.12
N GLU A 67 -6.34 -0.04 -17.74
CA GLU A 67 -7.30 -0.94 -17.10
C GLU A 67 -6.69 -2.32 -16.86
N ARG A 68 -6.93 -2.87 -15.67
CA ARG A 68 -6.46 -4.18 -15.25
C ARG A 68 -7.52 -4.86 -14.40
N SER A 69 -7.64 -6.18 -14.53
CA SER A 69 -8.51 -6.98 -13.65
C SER A 69 -8.23 -6.67 -12.18
N ILE A 70 -9.29 -6.63 -11.37
CA ILE A 70 -9.32 -6.23 -9.95
C ILE A 70 -9.08 -4.73 -9.71
N TYR A 71 -8.07 -4.13 -10.35
CA TYR A 71 -7.69 -2.74 -10.12
C TYR A 71 -8.54 -1.72 -10.88
N GLY A 72 -9.24 -2.13 -11.95
CA GLY A 72 -9.79 -1.18 -12.91
C GLY A 72 -8.67 -0.27 -13.40
N LYS A 73 -8.83 1.05 -13.23
CA LYS A 73 -7.84 2.07 -13.65
C LYS A 73 -6.94 2.58 -12.51
N ILE A 74 -6.93 1.94 -11.35
CA ILE A 74 -6.04 2.30 -10.24
C ILE A 74 -4.59 1.96 -10.62
N ARG A 75 -3.64 2.84 -10.26
CA ARG A 75 -2.21 2.61 -10.51
C ARG A 75 -1.77 1.27 -9.95
N TYR A 76 -1.28 0.38 -10.80
CA TYR A 76 -0.79 -0.93 -10.40
C TYR A 76 0.67 -0.90 -9.92
N MET A 77 1.01 -1.73 -8.93
CA MET A 77 2.38 -2.00 -8.50
C MET A 77 2.59 -3.51 -8.33
N ASN A 78 3.75 -4.02 -8.75
CA ASN A 78 4.10 -5.44 -8.63
C ASN A 78 5.54 -5.65 -8.14
N TYR A 79 5.82 -6.90 -7.79
CA TYR A 79 7.13 -7.32 -7.29
C TYR A 79 8.27 -7.03 -8.28
N ASN A 80 8.09 -7.38 -9.56
CA ASN A 80 9.11 -7.13 -10.59
C ASN A 80 9.40 -5.64 -10.79
N GLY A 81 8.39 -4.78 -10.70
CA GLY A 81 8.54 -3.32 -10.75
C GLY A 81 9.17 -2.73 -9.47
N CYS A 82 9.15 -3.45 -8.36
CA CYS A 82 9.95 -3.08 -7.18
C CYS A 82 11.41 -3.52 -7.36
N ARG A 83 11.64 -4.74 -7.88
CA ARG A 83 12.99 -5.25 -8.19
C ARG A 83 13.76 -4.39 -9.17
N SER A 84 13.09 -3.72 -10.11
CA SER A 84 13.75 -2.80 -11.03
C SER A 84 14.13 -1.46 -10.41
N LYS A 85 13.70 -1.17 -9.17
CA LYS A 85 13.91 0.12 -8.50
C LYS A 85 14.80 0.06 -7.26
N PHE A 86 14.85 -1.07 -6.57
CA PHE A 86 15.69 -1.25 -5.38
C PHE A 86 15.98 -2.72 -5.10
N GLU A 87 16.96 -2.98 -4.23
CA GLU A 87 17.32 -4.33 -3.78
C GLU A 87 16.25 -4.92 -2.85
N VAL A 88 15.24 -5.55 -3.44
CA VAL A 88 14.10 -6.13 -2.70
C VAL A 88 14.56 -7.20 -1.70
N LYS A 89 15.55 -8.04 -2.07
CA LYS A 89 16.09 -9.07 -1.17
C LYS A 89 16.67 -8.44 0.11
N LYS A 90 17.50 -7.40 -0.04
CA LYS A 90 18.06 -6.67 1.10
C LYS A 90 16.98 -6.06 1.99
N TYR A 91 15.91 -5.51 1.41
CA TYR A 91 14.77 -5.00 2.19
C TYR A 91 14.07 -6.12 2.96
N ILE A 92 13.88 -7.30 2.36
CA ILE A 92 13.30 -8.47 3.03
C ILE A 92 14.19 -8.92 4.19
N ASP A 93 15.48 -9.13 3.94
CA ASP A 93 16.44 -9.61 4.94
C ASP A 93 16.54 -8.68 6.17
N GLN A 94 16.30 -7.37 5.99
CA GLN A 94 16.30 -6.38 7.08
C GLN A 94 14.99 -6.30 7.89
N ASN A 95 13.94 -7.00 7.48
CA ASN A 95 12.59 -6.88 8.05
C ASN A 95 11.89 -8.25 8.26
N ILE A 96 12.63 -9.36 8.20
CA ILE A 96 12.23 -10.66 8.75
C ILE A 96 12.45 -10.67 10.26
#